data_AF-A0A536R108-F1
#
_entry.id   AF-A0A536R108-F1
#
_cell.length_a   1.000
_cell.length_b   1.000
_cell.length_c   1.000
_cell.angle_alpha   90.00
_cell.angle_beta   90.00
_cell.angle_gamma   90.00
#
_symmetry.space_group_name_H-M   'P 1'
#
loop_
_entity.id
_entity.type
_entity.pdbx_description
1 polymer ?
#
loop_
_entity_poly.entity_id
_entity_poly.type
_entity_poly.pdbx_seq_one_letter_code
_entity_poly.pdbx_strand_id
1 'polypeptide(L)'
;MSNEPLPVSGVCEIALEMNDLEAGERFYSGILGFPVVERWSARGGAIWVMAADRTRIGLWRPQIGLGGGRGGVHVHYAMHLPAADYDAA
;
A
#
# COMPACT_ATOMS: atom_id res chain seq x y z
N MET A 1 21.78 -24.70 3.97
CA MET A 1 20.95 -23.52 4.26
C MET A 1 20.49 -23.65 5.70
N SER A 2 20.71 -22.64 6.54
CA SER A 2 20.24 -22.67 7.92
C SER A 2 18.72 -22.81 7.95
N ASN A 3 18.21 -23.64 8.86
CA ASN A 3 16.77 -23.84 9.05
C ASN A 3 16.18 -22.87 10.08
N GLU A 4 16.94 -21.83 10.41
CA GLU A 4 16.54 -20.80 11.37
C GLU A 4 15.68 -19.76 10.64
N PRO A 5 14.53 -19.36 11.21
CA PRO A 5 13.68 -18.37 10.58
C PRO A 5 14.41 -17.04 10.41
N LEU A 6 14.16 -16.37 9.29
CA LEU A 6 14.64 -15.01 9.09
C LEU A 6 13.93 -14.06 10.07
N PRO A 7 14.61 -13.05 10.64
CA PRO A 7 14.04 -12.14 11.63
C PRO A 7 13.14 -11.07 10.98
N VAL A 8 12.10 -11.49 10.23
CA VAL A 8 11.12 -10.59 9.63
C VAL A 8 10.14 -10.10 10.69
N SER A 9 9.85 -8.79 10.70
CA SER A 9 9.07 -8.13 11.77
C SER A 9 7.74 -7.53 11.30
N GLY A 10 7.39 -7.72 10.02
CA GLY A 10 6.14 -7.22 9.45
C GLY A 10 6.24 -6.95 7.95
N VAL A 11 5.24 -6.24 7.43
CA VAL A 11 5.19 -5.79 6.02
C VAL A 11 5.84 -4.42 5.92
N CYS A 12 6.87 -4.30 5.09
CA CYS A 12 7.50 -3.01 4.79
C CYS A 12 6.66 -2.22 3.77
N GLU A 13 6.22 -2.92 2.72
CA GLU A 13 5.58 -2.29 1.57
C GLU A 13 4.67 -3.25 0.83
N ILE A 14 3.59 -2.70 0.27
CA ILE A 14 2.77 -3.33 -0.75
C ILE A 14 2.55 -2.34 -1.91
N ALA A 15 2.75 -2.80 -3.15
CA ALA A 15 2.48 -2.03 -4.36
C ALA A 15 1.23 -2.57 -5.05
N LEU A 16 0.26 -1.69 -5.31
CA LEU A 16 -1.02 -2.00 -5.91
C LEU A 16 -1.14 -1.27 -7.24
N GLU A 17 -1.53 -2.01 -8.27
CA GLU A 17 -1.81 -1.42 -9.58
C GLU A 17 -3.21 -0.81 -9.60
N MET A 18 -3.30 0.46 -9.99
CA MET A 18 -4.49 1.30 -9.97
C MET A 18 -4.59 2.07 -11.29
N ASN A 19 -5.70 1.90 -12.01
CA ASN A 19 -5.96 2.67 -13.22
C ASN A 19 -6.35 4.14 -12.91
N ASP A 20 -6.98 4.34 -11.75
CA ASP A 20 -7.40 5.66 -11.27
C ASP A 20 -6.71 5.96 -9.92
N LEU A 21 -5.60 6.71 -9.99
CA LEU A 21 -4.85 7.13 -8.82
C LEU A 21 -5.63 8.11 -7.94
N GLU A 22 -6.52 8.90 -8.52
CA GLU A 22 -7.30 9.89 -7.78
C GLU A 22 -8.38 9.19 -6.94
N ALA A 23 -9.05 8.18 -7.51
CA ALA A 23 -9.95 7.31 -6.77
C ALA A 23 -9.22 6.54 -5.66
N GLY A 24 -8.04 6.00 -5.97
CA GLY A 24 -7.19 5.35 -4.97
C GLY A 24 -6.85 6.30 -3.82
N GLU A 25 -6.34 7.49 -4.12
CA GLU A 25 -5.99 8.48 -3.10
C GLU A 25 -7.20 8.87 -2.24
N ARG A 26 -8.36 9.12 -2.85
CA ARG A 26 -9.60 9.40 -2.12
C ARG A 26 -9.95 8.29 -1.13
N PHE A 27 -9.78 7.03 -1.53
CA PHE A 27 -10.04 5.90 -0.66
C PHE A 27 -9.02 5.81 0.49
N TYR A 28 -7.73 5.67 0.17
CA TYR A 28 -6.72 5.42 1.20
C TYR A 28 -6.42 6.63 2.08
N SER A 29 -6.35 7.82 1.50
CA SER A 29 -6.05 9.03 2.26
C SER A 29 -7.32 9.71 2.76
N GLY A 30 -8.36 9.77 1.95
CA GLY A 30 -9.61 10.44 2.32
C GLY A 30 -10.48 9.62 3.28
N ILE A 31 -10.76 8.35 2.96
CA ILE A 31 -11.66 7.50 3.77
C ILE A 31 -10.89 6.83 4.91
N LEU A 32 -9.76 6.18 4.62
CA LEU A 32 -8.97 5.49 5.64
C LEU A 32 -8.04 6.42 6.43
N GLY A 33 -7.94 7.70 6.04
CA GLY A 33 -7.17 8.71 6.77
C GLY A 33 -5.65 8.55 6.70
N PHE A 34 -5.12 7.73 5.80
CA PHE A 34 -3.67 7.53 5.71
C PHE A 34 -2.97 8.76 5.12
N PRO A 35 -1.88 9.24 5.74
CA PRO A 35 -1.14 10.38 5.19
C PRO A 35 -0.45 9.98 3.88
N VAL A 36 -0.55 10.85 2.88
CA VAL A 36 0.29 10.77 1.68
C VAL A 36 1.70 11.17 2.05
N VAL A 37 2.66 10.27 1.84
CA VAL A 37 4.07 10.48 2.21
C VAL A 37 4.96 10.75 1.01
N GLU A 38 4.55 10.35 -0.19
CA GLU A 38 5.33 10.56 -1.41
C GLU A 38 4.46 10.53 -2.67
N ARG A 39 4.89 11.28 -3.70
CA ARG A 39 4.30 11.26 -5.03
C ARG A 39 5.37 11.18 -6.09
N TRP A 40 5.17 10.32 -7.07
CA TRP A 40 6.03 10.23 -8.25
C TRP A 40 5.29 10.72 -9.48
N SER A 41 5.99 11.46 -10.33
CA SER A 41 5.54 11.83 -11.68
C SER A 41 6.11 10.91 -12.77
N ALA A 42 7.20 10.20 -12.47
CA ALA A 42 7.80 9.24 -13.39
C ALA A 42 6.90 8.02 -13.63
N ARG A 43 7.07 7.35 -14.78
CA ARG A 43 6.42 6.08 -15.12
C ARG A 43 4.88 6.11 -15.02
N GLY A 44 4.28 7.24 -15.39
CA GLY A 44 2.83 7.42 -15.36
C GLY A 44 2.27 7.81 -13.98
N GLY A 45 3.13 7.83 -12.96
CA GLY A 45 2.85 8.34 -11.64
C GLY A 45 2.58 7.27 -10.58
N ALA A 46 2.81 7.65 -9.33
CA ALA A 46 2.49 6.85 -8.16
C ALA A 46 2.18 7.75 -6.96
N ILE A 47 1.38 7.24 -6.02
CA ILE A 47 1.09 7.88 -4.74
C ILE A 47 1.39 6.87 -3.64
N TRP A 48 2.12 7.31 -2.63
CA TRP A 48 2.46 6.49 -1.48
C TRP A 48 1.74 7.02 -0.24
N VAL A 49 1.05 6.12 0.46
CA VAL A 49 0.46 6.41 1.76
C VAL A 49 1.14 5.56 2.84
N MET A 50 1.13 6.06 4.08
CA MET A 50 1.61 5.30 5.23
C MET A 50 0.43 4.72 6.02
N ALA A 51 0.33 3.39 6.05
CA ALA A 51 -0.60 2.70 6.94
C ALA A 51 0.07 2.49 8.30
N ALA A 52 -0.54 3.07 9.33
CA ALA A 52 0.02 3.15 10.69
C ALA A 52 1.44 3.77 10.68
N ASP A 53 2.39 3.16 11.37
CA ASP A 53 3.75 3.66 11.56
C ASP A 53 4.81 2.95 10.68
N ARG A 54 4.41 1.95 9.88
CA ARG A 54 5.37 1.02 9.28
C ARG A 54 5.15 0.67 7.81
N THR A 55 3.91 0.52 7.37
CA THR A 55 3.63 -0.10 6.06
C THR A 55 3.37 0.97 5.00
N ARG A 56 4.23 1.04 4.00
CA ARG A 56 3.97 1.84 2.80
C ARG A 56 3.02 1.12 1.86
N ILE A 57 2.00 1.83 1.37
CA ILE A 57 1.10 1.34 0.32
C ILE A 57 1.32 2.22 -0.91
N GLY A 58 1.88 1.64 -1.95
CA GLY A 58 2.11 2.28 -3.22
C GLY A 58 0.92 2.08 -4.15
N LEU A 59 0.31 3.16 -4.60
CA LEU A 59 -0.73 3.19 -5.62
C LEU A 59 -0.07 3.56 -6.94
N TRP A 60 0.02 2.60 -7.87
CA TRP A 60 0.81 2.75 -9.09
C TRP A 60 -0.10 2.69 -10.31
N ARG A 61 0.12 3.53 -11.32
CA ARG A 61 -0.42 3.22 -12.65
C ARG A 61 0.21 1.93 -13.19
N PRO A 62 -0.44 1.21 -14.12
CA PRO A 62 0.14 0.02 -14.75
C PRO A 62 1.55 0.26 -15.28
N GLN A 63 2.55 -0.36 -14.64
CA GLN A 63 3.96 -0.16 -14.93
C GLN A 63 4.84 -1.26 -14.32
N ILE A 64 6.08 -1.36 -14.81
CA ILE A 64 7.17 -2.04 -14.09
C ILE A 64 7.86 -1.01 -13.19
N GLY A 65 7.78 -1.23 -11.89
CA GLY A 65 8.37 -0.36 -10.88
C GLY A 65 9.76 -0.80 -10.45
N LEU A 66 10.10 -0.48 -9.20
CA LEU A 66 11.41 -0.77 -8.64
C LEU A 66 11.66 -2.27 -8.55
N GLY A 67 12.93 -2.68 -8.71
CA GLY A 67 13.32 -4.09 -8.66
C GLY A 67 12.76 -4.96 -9.79
N GLY A 68 12.18 -4.36 -10.84
CA GLY A 68 11.55 -5.10 -11.94
C GLY A 68 10.17 -5.69 -11.58
N GLY A 69 9.61 -5.31 -10.44
CA GLY A 69 8.29 -5.77 -9.98
C GLY A 69 7.14 -5.02 -10.66
N ARG A 70 5.96 -5.65 -10.67
CA ARG A 70 4.69 -5.04 -11.06
C ARG A 70 3.79 -4.95 -9.84
N GLY A 71 3.04 -3.85 -9.73
CA GLY A 71 2.00 -3.73 -8.70
C GLY A 71 0.99 -4.86 -8.80
N GLY A 72 0.50 -5.33 -7.67
CA GLY A 72 -0.51 -6.38 -7.64
C GLY A 72 -1.83 -5.87 -8.20
N VAL A 73 -2.38 -6.57 -9.19
CA VAL A 73 -3.67 -6.24 -9.83
C VAL A 73 -4.86 -6.80 -9.05
N HIS A 74 -4.69 -7.99 -8.47
CA HIS A 74 -5.69 -8.66 -7.63
C HIS A 74 -5.00 -9.15 -6.38
N VAL A 75 -5.00 -8.31 -5.34
CA VAL A 75 -4.39 -8.63 -4.04
C VAL A 75 -5.43 -8.44 -2.96
N HIS A 76 -5.71 -9.50 -2.21
CA HIS A 76 -6.44 -9.40 -0.97
C HIS A 76 -5.46 -9.17 0.17
N TYR A 77 -5.70 -8.13 0.97
CA TYR A 77 -4.98 -7.84 2.20
C TYR A 77 -5.97 -7.17 3.15
N ALA A 78 -5.65 -7.16 4.44
CA ALA A 78 -6.55 -6.69 5.49
C ALA A 78 -5.87 -5.62 6.34
N MET A 79 -6.68 -4.70 6.84
CA MET A 79 -6.28 -3.73 7.85
C MET A 79 -6.83 -4.15 9.20
N HIS A 80 -6.08 -3.88 10.25
CA HIS A 80 -6.56 -4.02 11.61
C HIS A 80 -7.36 -2.78 11.99
N LEU A 81 -8.55 -3.00 12.54
CA LEU A 81 -9.39 -1.99 13.17
C LEU A 81 -9.71 -2.48 14.59
N PRO A 82 -9.69 -1.61 15.63
CA PRO A 82 -10.10 -2.01 16.96
C PRO A 82 -11.52 -2.61 16.96
N ALA A 83 -11.73 -3.67 17.75
CA ALA A 83 -13.01 -4.37 17.77
C ALA A 83 -14.20 -3.47 18.13
N ALA A 84 -13.98 -2.46 18.99
CA ALA A 84 -15.00 -1.50 19.40
C ALA A 84 -15.49 -0.59 18.25
N ASP A 85 -14.67 -0.42 17.21
CA ASP A 85 -14.97 0.46 16.08
C ASP A 85 -15.55 -0.31 14.87
N TYR A 86 -15.55 -1.65 14.92
CA TYR A 86 -15.87 -2.50 13.76
C TYR A 86 -17.31 -2.33 13.26
N ASP A 87 -18.30 -2.29 14.15
CA ASP A 87 -19.72 -2.18 13.76
C ASP A 87 -20.09 -0.79 13.23
N ALA A 88 -19.26 0.22 13.51
CA ALA A 88 -19.50 1.61 13.11
C ALA A 88 -18.74 2.04 11.84
N ALA A 89 -17.83 1.18 11.34
CA ALA A 89 -16.96 1.45 10.20
C ALA A 89 -17.69 1.34 8.84
#